data_AF-A0A4Y9Q9U1-F1
#
_entry.id   AF-A0A4Y9Q9U1-F1
#
_cell.length_a   1.000
_cell.length_b   1.000
_cell.length_c   1.000
_cell.angle_alpha   90.00
_cell.angle_beta   90.00
_cell.angle_gamma   90.00
#
_symmetry.space_group_name_H-M   'P 1'
#
loop_
_entity.id
_entity.type
_entity.pdbx_description
1 polymer ?
#
loop_
_entity_poly.entity_id
_entity_poly.type
_entity_poly.pdbx_seq_one_letter_code
_entity_poly.pdbx_strand_id
1 'polypeptide(L)' 'MKVAIDQGRCQGHGRCYELAPEVFTDDDSGYGTVIAPDVPPAYADQAQDAVNVCPERAISTAE' A
#
# COMPACT_ATOMS: atom_id res chain seq x y z
N MET A 1 -8.07 9.99 -3.55
CA MET A 1 -7.78 9.36 -2.25
C MET A 1 -6.28 9.33 -2.07
N LYS A 2 -5.81 9.41 -0.82
CA LYS A 2 -4.39 9.27 -0.49
C LYS A 2 -4.13 7.98 0.27
N VAL A 3 -2.94 7.40 0.09
CA VAL A 3 -2.49 6.21 0.83
C VAL A 3 -1.14 6.44 1.49
N ALA A 4 -0.93 5.76 2.62
CA ALA A 4 0.33 5.74 3.34
C ALA A 4 0.60 4.36 3.94
N ILE A 5 1.88 4.03 4.12
CA ILE A 5 2.34 2.84 4.85
C ILE A 5 3.07 3.30 6.11
N ASP A 6 2.64 2.81 7.26
CA ASP A 6 3.34 2.92 8.54
C ASP A 6 4.49 1.91 8.58
N GLN A 7 5.72 2.41 8.40
CA GLN A 7 6.93 1.58 8.40
C GLN A 7 7.27 0.99 9.78
N GLY A 8 6.72 1.53 10.87
CA GLY A 8 6.86 0.93 12.20
C GLY A 8 6.01 -0.33 12.39
N ARG A 9 5.04 -0.55 11.50
CA ARG A 9 4.12 -1.70 11.51
C ARG A 9 4.28 -2.61 10.31
N CYS A 10 4.89 -2.13 9.23
CA CYS A 10 5.14 -2.92 8.04
C CYS A 10 6.13 -4.04 8.36
N GLN A 11 5.76 -5.29 8.06
CA GLN A 11 6.61 -6.47 8.28
C GLN A 11 7.00 -7.18 6.97
N GLY A 12 6.93 -6.49 5.82
CA GLY A 12 7.41 -7.03 4.54
C GLY A 12 6.62 -8.20 3.94
N HIS A 13 5.31 -8.29 4.20
CA HIS A 13 4.46 -9.39 3.69
C HIS A 13 4.21 -9.38 2.17
N GLY A 14 4.51 -8.28 1.49
CA GLY A 14 4.39 -8.12 0.03
C GLY A 14 2.99 -8.08 -0.59
N ARG A 15 1.93 -8.28 0.20
CA ARG A 15 0.55 -8.31 -0.31
C ARG A 15 0.10 -7.03 -1.03
N CYS A 16 0.65 -5.87 -0.64
CA CYS A 16 0.25 -4.59 -1.23
C CYS A 16 0.72 -4.43 -2.67
N TYR A 17 2.01 -4.62 -2.93
CA TYR A 17 2.57 -4.49 -4.27
C TYR A 17 2.31 -5.72 -5.15
N GLU A 18 1.91 -6.86 -4.58
CA GLU A 18 1.37 -7.99 -5.37
C GLU A 18 -0.03 -7.68 -5.90
N LEU A 19 -0.89 -7.05 -5.09
CA LEU A 19 -2.29 -6.81 -5.44
C LEU A 19 -2.52 -5.50 -6.22
N ALA A 20 -1.74 -4.48 -5.91
CA ALA A 20 -1.85 -3.13 -6.47
C ALA A 20 -0.47 -2.57 -6.87
N PRO A 21 0.24 -3.20 -7.83
CA PRO A 21 1.58 -2.79 -8.26
C PRO A 21 1.63 -1.39 -8.88
N GLU A 22 0.49 -0.84 -9.32
CA GLU A 22 0.38 0.54 -9.80
C GLU A 22 0.39 1.59 -8.67
N VAL A 23 0.22 1.16 -7.42
CA VAL A 23 0.09 2.03 -6.24
C VAL A 23 1.23 1.82 -5.24
N PHE A 24 1.66 0.57 -5.07
CA PHE A 24 2.69 0.18 -4.11
C PHE A 24 3.86 -0.52 -4.80
N THR A 25 5.02 -0.40 -4.18
CA THR A 25 6.26 -1.10 -4.52
C THR A 25 6.91 -1.61 -3.22
N ASP A 26 7.99 -2.36 -3.31
CA ASP A 26 8.90 -2.64 -2.20
C ASP A 26 10.14 -1.74 -2.22
N ASP A 27 10.81 -1.64 -1.06
CA ASP A 27 12.19 -1.19 -0.94
C ASP A 27 13.18 -2.36 -1.08
N ASP A 28 14.48 -2.08 -1.01
CA ASP A 28 15.55 -3.08 -1.14
C ASP A 28 15.51 -4.19 -0.07
N SER A 29 14.76 -3.98 1.03
CA SER A 29 14.58 -4.95 2.11
C SER A 29 13.23 -5.68 2.05
N GLY A 30 12.41 -5.43 1.03
CA GLY A 30 11.09 -6.04 0.82
C GLY A 30 9.94 -5.37 1.57
N TYR A 31 10.18 -4.23 2.23
CA TYR A 31 9.13 -3.48 2.93
C TYR A 31 8.32 -2.67 1.93
N GLY A 32 7.00 -2.67 2.11
CA GLY A 32 6.09 -1.95 1.22
C GLY A 32 6.31 -0.44 1.28
N THR A 33 6.28 0.20 0.12
CA THR A 33 6.38 1.65 -0.09
C THR A 33 5.27 2.12 -1.03
N VAL A 34 4.83 3.37 -0.91
CA VAL A 34 3.84 3.97 -1.81
C VAL A 34 4.56 4.64 -2.98
N ILE A 35 4.16 4.35 -4.22
CA ILE A 35 4.74 4.96 -5.44
C ILE A 35 4.43 6.46 -5.49
N ALA A 36 3.16 6.80 -5.29
CA ALA A 36 2.67 8.17 -5.23
C ALA A 36 1.55 8.26 -4.17
N PRO A 37 1.59 9.23 -3.24
CA PRO A 37 0.59 9.35 -2.19
C PRO A 37 -0.83 9.55 -2.73
N ASP A 38 -0.97 10.31 -3.82
CA ASP A 38 -2.24 10.56 -4.49
C ASP A 38 -2.54 9.45 -5.50
N VAL A 39 -3.54 8.62 -5.18
CA VAL A 39 -3.93 7.47 -6.01
C VAL A 39 -4.92 7.92 -7.10
N PRO A 40 -4.62 7.66 -8.39
CA PRO A 40 -5.56 7.91 -9.48
C PRO A 40 -6.89 7.16 -9.27
N PRO A 41 -8.04 7.73 -9.66
CA PRO A 41 -9.34 7.05 -9.50
C PRO A 41 -9.42 5.65 -10.10
N ALA A 42 -8.65 5.38 -11.16
CA ALA A 42 -8.57 4.06 -11.80
C ALA A 42 -8.02 2.95 -10.89
N TYR A 43 -7.24 3.31 -9.86
CA TYR A 43 -6.59 2.37 -8.94
C TYR A 43 -7.14 2.46 -7.51
N ALA A 44 -8.21 3.23 -7.31
CA ALA A 44 -8.78 3.47 -5.98
C ALA A 44 -9.25 2.17 -5.31
N ASP A 45 -9.93 1.30 -6.07
CA ASP A 45 -10.44 0.02 -5.56
C ASP A 45 -9.28 -0.92 -5.20
N GLN A 46 -8.25 -1.02 -6.05
CA GLN A 46 -7.05 -1.82 -5.77
C GLN A 46 -6.29 -1.32 -4.54
N ALA A 47 -6.18 0.01 -4.38
CA ALA A 47 -5.58 0.60 -3.19
C ALA A 47 -6.38 0.28 -1.92
N GLN A 48 -7.71 0.31 -2.01
CA GLN A 48 -8.59 -0.05 -0.89
C GLN A 48 -8.49 -1.54 -0.55
N ASP A 49 -8.39 -2.41 -1.54
CA ASP A 49 -8.18 -3.84 -1.32
C ASP A 49 -6.82 -4.10 -0.66
N ALA A 50 -5.75 -3.44 -1.11
CA ALA A 50 -4.42 -3.52 -0.50
C ALA A 50 -4.45 -3.16 1.00
N VAL A 51 -5.21 -2.13 1.37
CA VAL A 51 -5.43 -1.73 2.77
C VAL A 51 -6.09 -2.84 3.57
N ASN A 52 -7.13 -3.46 3.01
CA ASN A 52 -7.90 -4.51 3.68
C ASN A 52 -7.10 -5.81 3.86
N VAL A 53 -6.15 -6.08 2.98
CA VAL A 53 -5.37 -7.33 3.00
C VAL A 53 -4.07 -7.23 3.80
N CYS A 54 -3.63 -6.05 4.23
CA CYS A 54 -2.42 -5.93 5.05
C CYS A 54 -2.61 -6.62 6.42
N PRO A 55 -1.86 -7.70 6.74
CA PRO A 55 -2.04 -8.44 8.00
C PRO A 55 -1.77 -7.56 9.23
N GLU A 56 -0.80 -6.67 9.11
CA GLU A 56 -0.36 -5.76 10.17
C GLU A 56 -1.23 -4.51 10.29
N ARG A 57 -2.18 -4.32 9.37
CA ARG A 57 -2.96 -3.07 9.20
C ARG A 57 -2.06 -1.83 9.16
N ALA A 58 -0.94 -1.95 8.44
CA ALA A 58 0.08 -0.90 8.30
C ALA A 58 -0.29 0.14 7.23
N ILE A 59 -1.30 -0.12 6.40
CA ILE A 59 -1.71 0.76 5.30
C ILE A 59 -2.97 1.53 5.72
N SER A 60 -3.02 2.82 5.40
CA SER A 60 -4.18 3.67 5.66
C SER A 60 -4.53 4.54 4.47
N THR A 61 -5.78 4.98 4.42
CA THR A 61 -6.32 5.90 3.41
C THR A 61 -6.77 7.20 4.04
N ALA A 62 -6.61 8.32 3.33
CA ALA A 62 -7.19 9.61 3.67
C ALA A 62 -7.92 10.21 2.46
N GLU A 63 -8.85 11.13 2.72
CA GLU A 63 -9.56 11.91 1.70
C GLU A 63 -8.63 12.89 0.97
#